data_AF-A0A8C5NL48-F1
#
_entry.id   AF-A0A8C5NL48-F1
#
_cell.length_a   1.000
_cell.length_b   1.000
_cell.length_c   1.000
_cell.angle_alpha   90.00
_cell.angle_beta   90.00
_cell.angle_gamma   90.00
#
_symmetry.space_group_name_H-M   'P 1'
#
loop_
_entity.id
_entity.type
_entity.pdbx_description
1 polymer ?
#
loop_
_entity_poly.entity_id
_entity_poly.type
_entity_poly.pdbx_seq_one_letter_code
_entity_poly.pdbx_strand_id
1 'polypeptide(L)'
;MPKVKRSRKPPPDGWELIEPTLDELDQKMREGDEAHGCNLCCLRCIQTRDTNFGTNCICRVPKSKLEVGRIIECTHCGCRGCSG
;
A
#
# COMPACT_ATOMS: atom_id res chain seq x y z
N MET A 1 -3.35 9.10 -16.98
CA MET A 1 -2.38 10.21 -16.87
C MET A 1 -1.09 9.79 -17.55
N PRO A 2 -0.54 10.58 -18.47
CA PRO A 2 0.78 10.33 -19.04
C PRO A 2 1.86 10.42 -17.94
N LYS A 3 2.90 9.58 -17.98
CA LYS A 3 4.05 9.68 -17.05
C LYS A 3 4.81 10.98 -17.33
N VAL A 4 4.57 12.02 -16.52
CA VAL A 4 5.30 13.29 -16.63
C VAL A 4 6.73 13.08 -16.12
N LYS A 5 7.72 13.09 -17.03
CA LYS A 5 9.14 13.05 -16.65
C LYS A 5 9.46 14.31 -15.85
N ARG A 6 9.69 14.15 -14.54
CA ARG A 6 10.02 15.28 -13.63
C ARG A 6 11.48 15.75 -13.77
N SER A 7 12.36 14.92 -14.32
CA SER A 7 13.79 15.19 -14.49
C SER A 7 14.18 15.12 -15.96
N ARG A 8 15.11 15.99 -16.37
CA ARG A 8 15.74 15.99 -17.70
C ARG A 8 16.93 15.03 -17.80
N LYS A 9 17.40 14.47 -16.68
CA LYS A 9 18.51 13.52 -16.66
C LYS A 9 18.07 12.16 -17.26
N PRO A 10 18.95 11.48 -18.02
CA PRO A 10 18.64 10.14 -18.52
C PRO A 10 18.42 9.15 -17.35
N PRO A 11 17.67 8.07 -17.55
CA PRO A 11 17.52 7.01 -16.55
C PRO A 11 18.89 6.38 -16.21
N PRO A 12 19.06 5.85 -14.98
CA PRO A 12 20.28 5.13 -14.60
C PRO A 12 20.49 3.83 -15.40
N ASP A 13 21.71 3.29 -15.34
CA ASP A 13 22.02 1.98 -15.90
C ASP A 13 21.10 0.89 -15.30
N GLY A 14 20.64 -0.03 -16.14
CA GLY A 14 19.72 -1.10 -15.76
C GLY A 14 18.23 -0.71 -15.72
N TRP A 15 17.87 0.54 -16.07
CA TRP A 15 16.48 0.98 -16.13
C TRP A 15 15.60 0.20 -17.13
N GLU A 16 16.16 -0.15 -18.30
CA GLU A 16 15.46 -0.89 -19.36
C GLU A 16 14.92 -2.25 -18.87
N LEU A 17 15.56 -2.86 -17.87
CA LEU A 17 15.16 -4.15 -17.31
C LEU A 17 13.92 -4.06 -16.40
N ILE A 18 13.69 -2.89 -15.78
CA ILE A 18 12.58 -2.68 -14.83
C ILE A 18 11.45 -1.84 -15.41
N GLU A 19 11.70 -1.10 -16.49
CA GLU A 19 10.72 -0.26 -17.19
C GLU A 19 9.41 -1.00 -17.54
N PRO A 20 9.41 -2.18 -18.19
CA PRO A 20 8.16 -2.88 -18.51
C PRO A 20 7.37 -3.27 -17.26
N THR A 21 8.05 -3.74 -16.20
CA THR A 21 7.42 -4.08 -14.92
C THR A 21 6.79 -2.85 -14.23
N LEU A 22 7.46 -1.70 -14.29
CA LEU A 22 6.96 -0.45 -13.71
C LEU A 22 5.80 0.14 -14.53
N ASP A 23 5.74 -0.10 -15.83
CA ASP A 23 4.60 0.28 -16.67
C ASP A 23 3.39 -0.60 -16.39
N GLU A 24 3.57 -1.92 -16.27
CA GLU A 24 2.51 -2.85 -15.86
C GLU A 24 1.96 -2.52 -14.46
N LEU A 25 2.84 -2.19 -13.51
CA LEU A 25 2.41 -1.77 -12.17
C LEU A 25 1.64 -0.44 -12.19
N ASP A 26 2.07 0.55 -12.97
CA ASP A 26 1.33 1.81 -13.11
C ASP A 26 -0.04 1.59 -13.77
N GLN A 27 -0.11 0.70 -14.76
CA GLN A 27 -1.37 0.31 -15.39
C GLN A 27 -2.31 -0.38 -14.40
N LYS A 28 -1.82 -1.37 -13.64
CA LYS A 28 -2.61 -2.04 -12.59
C LYS A 28 -3.11 -1.06 -11.52
N MET A 29 -2.28 -0.11 -11.10
CA MET A 29 -2.68 0.92 -10.15
C MET A 29 -3.73 1.88 -10.71
N ARG A 30 -3.78 2.09 -12.04
CA ARG A 30 -4.84 2.86 -12.71
C ARG A 30 -6.14 2.08 -12.86
N GLU A 31 -6.02 0.77 -13.09
CA GLU A 31 -7.14 -0.15 -13.23
C GLU A 31 -7.78 -0.51 -11.87
N GLY A 32 -7.11 -0.16 -10.76
CA GLY A 32 -7.65 -0.27 -9.40
C GLY A 32 -7.34 -1.59 -8.71
N ASP A 33 -6.33 -2.33 -9.17
CA ASP A 33 -5.97 -3.63 -8.60
C ASP A 33 -5.23 -3.47 -7.25
N GLU A 34 -5.73 -4.12 -6.20
CA GLU A 34 -5.21 -4.01 -4.83
C GLU A 34 -3.90 -4.80 -4.65
N ALA A 35 -2.76 -4.10 -4.69
CA ALA A 35 -1.44 -4.68 -4.41
C ALA A 35 -1.32 -5.10 -2.93
N HIS A 36 -1.75 -6.32 -2.60
CA HIS A 36 -1.60 -6.93 -1.28
C HIS A 36 -0.20 -7.54 -1.11
N GLY A 37 0.78 -6.70 -0.85
CA GLY A 37 2.16 -7.18 -0.72
C GLY A 37 3.05 -6.22 0.06
N CYS A 38 2.70 -5.95 1.33
CA CYS A 38 3.60 -5.33 2.31
C CYS A 38 3.05 -5.44 3.73
N ASN A 39 3.94 -5.56 4.72
CA ASN A 39 3.62 -5.46 6.14
C ASN A 39 3.03 -4.09 6.54
N LEU A 40 3.06 -3.10 5.64
CA LEU A 40 2.38 -1.80 5.76
C LEU A 40 1.50 -1.58 4.54
N CYS A 41 0.22 -1.32 4.78
CA CYS A 41 -0.83 -1.22 3.76
C CYS A 41 -1.04 0.20 3.22
N CYS A 42 -1.04 1.23 4.08
CA CYS A 42 -1.08 2.63 3.65
C CYS A 42 -0.61 3.56 4.77
N LEU A 43 -0.31 4.82 4.42
CA LEU A 43 0.12 5.83 5.38
C LEU A 43 -0.99 6.21 6.38
N ARG A 44 -2.27 6.16 5.97
CA ARG A 44 -3.39 6.50 6.86
C ARG A 44 -3.51 5.54 8.04
N CYS A 45 -3.10 4.28 7.88
CA CYS A 45 -3.16 3.28 8.95
C CYS A 45 -2.15 3.49 10.09
N ILE A 46 -1.11 4.31 9.87
CA ILE A 46 -0.08 4.64 10.88
C ILE A 46 -0.16 6.09 11.35
N GLN A 47 -0.98 6.92 10.70
CA GLN A 47 -1.17 8.31 11.09
C GLN A 47 -2.23 8.39 12.18
N THR A 48 -1.79 8.66 13.40
CA THR A 48 -2.69 8.81 14.57
C THR A 48 -3.73 9.91 14.37
N ARG A 49 -3.43 10.93 13.56
CA ARG A 49 -4.34 12.03 13.22
C ARG A 49 -5.54 11.61 12.39
N ASP A 50 -5.46 10.48 11.68
CA ASP A 50 -6.53 9.99 10.82
C ASP A 50 -7.56 9.13 11.58
N THR A 51 -7.38 8.95 12.90
CA THR A 51 -8.32 8.22 13.76
C THR A 51 -8.84 9.11 14.90
N ASN A 52 -10.07 8.86 15.33
CA ASN A 52 -10.74 9.66 16.36
C ASN A 52 -10.03 9.64 17.73
N PHE A 53 -9.32 8.56 18.03
CA PHE A 53 -8.67 8.35 19.33
C PHE A 53 -7.15 8.54 19.30
N GLY A 54 -6.58 9.05 18.20
CA GLY A 54 -5.14 9.25 18.13
C GLY A 54 -4.33 7.95 18.11
N THR A 55 -4.90 6.86 17.58
CA THR A 55 -4.29 5.52 17.57
C THR A 55 -4.03 5.04 16.14
N ASN A 56 -3.35 3.90 16.01
CA ASN A 56 -3.15 3.24 14.72
C ASN A 56 -4.39 2.42 14.33
N CYS A 57 -4.51 2.09 13.05
CA CYS A 57 -5.63 1.26 12.58
C CYS A 57 -5.51 -0.20 13.08
N ILE A 58 -6.66 -0.86 13.27
CA ILE A 58 -6.75 -2.28 13.70
C ILE A 58 -5.98 -3.24 12.79
N CYS A 59 -5.79 -2.90 11.51
CA CYS A 59 -4.99 -3.70 10.58
C CYS A 59 -3.50 -3.81 11.00
N ARG A 60 -3.02 -2.94 11.90
CA ARG A 60 -1.67 -2.99 12.47
C ARG A 60 -1.57 -3.84 13.73
N VAL A 61 -2.67 -4.43 14.22
CA VAL A 61 -2.67 -5.32 15.38
C VAL A 61 -2.32 -6.75 14.92
N PRO A 62 -1.35 -7.42 15.56
CA PRO A 62 -1.02 -8.82 15.26
C PRO A 62 -2.23 -9.73 15.48
N LYS A 63 -2.44 -10.71 14.58
CA LYS A 63 -3.60 -11.62 14.67
C LYS A 63 -3.61 -12.46 15.95
N SER A 64 -2.45 -12.72 16.55
CA SER A 64 -2.34 -13.44 17.83
C SER A 64 -2.98 -12.72 19.02
N LYS A 65 -3.18 -11.40 18.93
CA LYS A 65 -3.82 -10.58 19.96
C LYS A 65 -5.29 -10.29 19.66
N LEU A 66 -5.80 -10.81 18.54
CA LEU A 66 -7.17 -10.60 18.09
C LEU A 66 -8.00 -11.86 18.39
N GLU A 67 -9.31 -11.66 18.55
CA GLU A 67 -10.24 -12.75 18.77
C GLU A 67 -10.28 -13.69 17.54
N VAL A 68 -10.19 -14.99 17.79
CA VAL A 68 -10.11 -16.01 16.75
C VAL A 68 -11.43 -16.04 15.97
N GLY A 69 -11.37 -15.76 14.67
CA GLY A 69 -12.53 -15.75 13.77
C GLY A 69 -13.05 -14.36 13.38
N ARG A 70 -12.48 -13.28 13.91
CA ARG A 70 -12.83 -11.92 13.46
C ARG A 70 -12.19 -11.59 12.13
N ILE A 71 -13.02 -11.37 11.11
CA ILE A 71 -12.60 -10.84 9.83
C ILE A 71 -12.31 -9.35 10.01
N ILE A 72 -11.07 -8.95 9.73
CA ILE A 72 -10.64 -7.56 9.78
C ILE A 72 -10.68 -7.01 8.37
N GLU A 73 -11.27 -5.82 8.21
CA GLU A 73 -11.22 -5.04 6.99
C GLU A 73 -10.95 -3.58 7.36
N CYS A 74 -9.87 -3.02 6.82
CA CYS A 74 -9.53 -1.63 7.08
C CYS A 74 -10.42 -0.69 6.26
N THR A 75 -11.07 0.27 6.93
CA THR A 75 -11.89 1.30 6.27
C THR A 75 -11.10 2.24 5.36
N HIS A 76 -9.78 2.33 5.49
CA HIS A 76 -8.95 3.22 4.69
C HIS A 76 -8.41 2.59 3.40
N CYS A 77 -8.19 1.28 3.40
CA CYS A 77 -7.47 0.62 2.31
C CYS A 77 -7.89 -0.84 2.07
N GLY A 78 -8.98 -1.33 2.68
CA GLY A 78 -9.52 -2.67 2.43
C GLY A 78 -8.68 -3.83 2.98
N CYS A 79 -7.48 -3.57 3.49
CA CYS A 79 -6.57 -4.62 3.90
C CYS A 79 -7.13 -5.48 5.06
N ARG A 80 -6.75 -6.76 5.08
CA ARG A 80 -7.23 -7.77 6.04
C ARG A 80 -6.23 -8.12 7.14
N GLY A 81 -5.47 -7.11 7.57
CA GLY A 81 -4.38 -7.24 8.53
C GLY A 81 -3.01 -7.17 7.86
N CYS A 82 -2.28 -6.10 8.19
CA CYS A 82 -0.94 -5.80 7.67
C CYS A 82 0.15 -6.32 8.61
N SER A 83 -0.18 -6.65 9.87
CA SER A 83 0.80 -7.02 10.91
C SER A 83 1.06 -8.52 11.08
N GLY A 84 0.73 -9.36 10.09
CA GLY A 84 0.86 -10.82 10.18
C GLY A 84 -0.36 -11.47 10.83
#